data_AF-A0A7X1FQL4-F1
#
_entry.id   AF-A0A7X1FQL4-F1
#
_cell.length_a   1.000
_cell.length_b   1.000
_cell.length_c   1.000
_cell.angle_alpha   90.00
_cell.angle_beta   90.00
_cell.angle_gamma   90.00
#
_symmetry.space_group_name_H-M   'P 1'
#
loop_
_entity.id
_entity.type
_entity.pdbx_description
1 polymer ?
#
loop_
_entity_poly.entity_id
_entity_poly.type
_entity_poly.pdbx_seq_one_letter_code
_entity_poly.pdbx_strand_id
1 'polypeptide(L)'
;MDLAPLPQYLMSQPLLALALAAMLVILLGGALRHLSPRFGNFVRALGNIGLLAALVLTVLQVARVNQGLDLSLPGLGMPVQEVSGTETRVPMDEDGHFWIRARVNGVPHRFLVDTGATLTAIDPGLAAEAGAVVQSMRQPVLLRTANGTVPAQLATLHEVRIGNVLARDLDAVIAPGMEGTSVLGMNFLSRLASWRVEGQTLILVPHHPQEAGDRASNPA
;
A
#
# COMPACT_ATOMS: atom_id res chain seq x y z
N MET A 1 -40.22 0.78 -6.58
CA MET A 1 -38.76 0.97 -6.44
C MET A 1 -38.53 2.45 -6.28
N ASP A 2 -38.05 2.87 -5.12
CA ASP A 2 -37.81 4.28 -4.84
C ASP A 2 -36.50 4.71 -5.54
N LEU A 3 -36.61 5.57 -6.55
CA LEU A 3 -35.49 5.99 -7.40
C LEU A 3 -34.78 7.25 -6.85
N ALA A 4 -35.27 7.79 -5.73
CA ALA A 4 -34.71 8.97 -5.06
C ALA A 4 -33.19 8.90 -4.77
N PRO A 5 -32.56 7.75 -4.44
CA PRO A 5 -31.13 7.72 -4.14
C PRO A 5 -30.21 7.66 -5.40
N LEU A 6 -30.76 7.39 -6.58
CA LEU A 6 -29.95 7.18 -7.80
C LEU A 6 -29.10 8.40 -8.21
N PRO A 7 -29.63 9.65 -8.22
CA PRO A 7 -28.83 10.81 -8.61
C PRO A 7 -27.64 11.02 -7.66
N GLN A 8 -27.87 10.81 -6.37
CA GLN A 8 -26.87 11.00 -5.32
C GLN A 8 -25.79 9.91 -5.37
N TYR A 9 -26.17 8.67 -5.69
CA TYR A 9 -25.23 7.57 -5.93
C TYR A 9 -24.38 7.77 -7.19
N LEU A 10 -24.96 8.31 -8.27
CA LEU A 10 -24.20 8.63 -9.49
C LEU A 10 -23.21 9.77 -9.27
N MET A 11 -23.56 10.76 -8.45
CA MET A 11 -22.67 11.86 -8.08
C MET A 11 -21.50 11.40 -7.21
N SER A 12 -21.66 10.33 -6.42
CA SER A 12 -20.56 9.77 -5.62
C SER A 12 -19.61 8.87 -6.41
N GLN A 13 -19.99 8.45 -7.63
CA GLN A 13 -19.20 7.56 -8.50
C GLN A 13 -18.96 8.22 -9.87
N PRO A 14 -18.01 9.17 -9.99
CA PRO A 14 -17.85 9.99 -11.20
C PRO A 14 -17.50 9.17 -12.45
N LEU A 15 -16.77 8.07 -12.31
CA LEU A 15 -16.45 7.17 -13.41
C LEU A 15 -17.67 6.40 -13.92
N LEU A 16 -18.55 5.96 -13.02
CA LEU A 16 -19.80 5.30 -13.37
C LEU A 16 -20.73 6.27 -14.11
N ALA A 17 -20.84 7.50 -13.61
CA ALA A 17 -21.61 8.56 -14.27
C ALA A 17 -21.08 8.86 -15.69
N LEU A 18 -19.75 8.95 -15.86
CA LEU A 18 -19.11 9.15 -17.16
C LEU A 18 -19.41 8.00 -18.14
N ALA A 19 -19.30 6.74 -17.69
CA ALA A 19 -19.58 5.57 -18.51
C ALA A 19 -21.07 5.52 -18.94
N LEU A 20 -22.00 5.83 -18.04
CA LEU A 20 -23.42 5.87 -18.34
C LEU A 20 -23.78 7.00 -19.31
N ALA A 21 -23.19 8.19 -19.14
CA ALA A 21 -23.36 9.30 -20.06
C ALA A 21 -22.84 8.96 -21.46
N ALA A 22 -21.66 8.33 -21.56
CA ALA A 22 -21.10 7.86 -22.83
C ALA A 22 -22.02 6.82 -23.51
N MET A 23 -22.59 5.89 -22.74
CA MET A 23 -23.55 4.91 -23.25
C MET A 23 -24.82 5.57 -23.79
N LEU A 24 -25.34 6.59 -23.09
CA LEU A 24 -26.50 7.37 -23.55
C LEU A 24 -26.20 8.11 -24.87
N VAL A 25 -25.01 8.70 -25.01
CA VAL A 25 -24.55 9.36 -26.25
C VAL A 25 -24.50 8.36 -27.42
N ILE A 26 -24.03 7.13 -27.18
CA ILE A 26 -24.01 6.07 -28.20
C ILE A 26 -25.44 5.71 -28.64
N LEU A 27 -26.37 5.58 -27.69
CA LEU A 27 -27.78 5.29 -27.99
C LEU A 27 -28.44 6.43 -28.79
N LEU A 28 -28.22 7.68 -28.40
CA LEU A 28 -28.68 8.87 -29.12
C LEU A 28 -28.10 8.94 -30.53
N GLY A 29 -26.80 8.68 -30.71
CA GLY A 29 -26.18 8.64 -32.03
C GLY A 29 -26.73 7.49 -32.89
N GLY A 30 -27.09 6.36 -32.27
CA GLY A 30 -27.80 5.25 -32.91
C GLY A 30 -29.19 5.64 -33.41
N ALA A 31 -29.95 6.37 -32.59
CA ALA A 31 -31.21 6.97 -33.00
C ALA A 31 -30.95 7.96 -34.15
N LEU A 32 -30.16 9.01 -33.97
CA LEU A 32 -29.94 10.08 -34.97
C LEU A 32 -29.50 9.60 -36.36
N ARG A 33 -28.97 8.39 -36.50
CA ARG A 33 -28.69 7.74 -37.78
C ARG A 33 -29.92 7.61 -38.69
N HIS A 34 -31.16 7.56 -38.15
CA HIS A 34 -32.39 7.54 -38.95
C HIS A 34 -32.71 8.89 -39.61
N LEU A 35 -32.24 10.00 -39.04
CA LEU A 35 -32.40 11.35 -39.57
C LEU A 35 -31.22 11.75 -40.46
N SER A 36 -29.99 11.50 -39.99
CA SER A 36 -28.76 11.82 -40.70
C SER A 36 -27.69 10.78 -40.39
N PRO A 37 -27.34 9.90 -41.34
CA PRO A 37 -26.36 8.84 -41.12
C PRO A 37 -24.98 9.36 -40.71
N ARG A 38 -24.53 10.49 -41.29
CA ARG A 38 -23.22 11.09 -40.98
C ARG A 38 -23.17 11.64 -39.56
N PHE A 39 -24.22 12.36 -39.16
CA PHE A 39 -24.30 12.95 -37.82
C PHE A 39 -24.43 11.88 -36.74
N GLY A 40 -25.27 10.86 -36.95
CA GLY A 40 -25.39 9.73 -36.03
C GLY A 40 -24.05 8.99 -35.81
N ASN A 41 -23.30 8.74 -36.89
CA ASN A 41 -21.98 8.12 -36.77
C ASN A 41 -20.96 8.99 -36.00
N PHE A 42 -20.98 10.32 -36.20
CA PHE A 42 -20.13 11.25 -35.45
C PHE A 42 -20.44 11.23 -33.95
N VAL A 43 -21.72 11.32 -33.57
CA VAL A 43 -22.16 11.29 -32.17
C VAL A 43 -21.77 9.96 -31.50
N ARG A 44 -21.90 8.83 -32.21
CA ARG A 44 -21.45 7.52 -31.71
C ARG A 44 -19.95 7.44 -31.51
N ALA A 45 -19.15 8.01 -32.43
CA ALA A 45 -17.70 8.03 -32.30
C ALA A 45 -17.29 8.79 -31.02
N LEU A 46 -17.94 9.92 -30.74
CA LEU A 46 -17.70 10.69 -29.52
C LEU A 46 -18.06 9.89 -28.25
N GLY A 47 -19.20 9.20 -28.25
CA GLY A 47 -19.58 8.32 -27.14
C GLY A 47 -18.61 7.16 -26.92
N ASN A 48 -18.11 6.54 -27.98
CA ASN A 48 -17.08 5.48 -27.89
C ASN A 48 -15.77 5.98 -27.28
N ILE A 49 -15.31 7.18 -27.66
CA ILE A 49 -14.13 7.82 -27.05
C ILE A 49 -14.36 8.06 -25.56
N GLY A 50 -15.54 8.58 -25.19
CA GLY A 50 -15.91 8.78 -23.78
C GLY A 50 -15.91 7.48 -22.97
N LEU A 51 -16.40 6.38 -23.56
CA LEU A 51 -16.40 5.06 -22.91
C LEU A 51 -14.97 4.51 -22.75
N LEU A 52 -14.13 4.66 -23.77
CA LEU A 52 -12.72 4.28 -23.69
C LEU A 52 -11.99 5.10 -22.62
N ALA A 53 -12.24 6.41 -22.54
CA ALA A 53 -11.68 7.26 -21.51
C ALA A 53 -12.12 6.83 -20.10
N ALA A 54 -13.42 6.51 -19.92
CA ALA A 54 -13.94 5.99 -18.66
C ALA A 54 -13.25 4.68 -18.26
N LEU A 55 -13.07 3.75 -19.22
CA LEU A 55 -12.37 2.49 -18.99
C LEU A 55 -10.91 2.72 -18.59
N VAL A 56 -10.17 3.55 -19.33
CA VAL A 56 -8.76 3.86 -19.03
C VAL A 56 -8.63 4.51 -17.65
N LEU A 57 -9.47 5.49 -17.34
CA LEU A 57 -9.48 6.14 -16.03
C LEU A 57 -9.86 5.18 -14.90
N THR A 58 -10.76 4.23 -15.15
CA THR A 58 -11.09 3.16 -14.19
C THR A 58 -9.88 2.28 -13.94
N VAL A 59 -9.19 1.84 -14.98
CA VAL A 59 -7.97 1.04 -14.85
C VAL A 59 -6.89 1.82 -14.10
N LEU A 60 -6.68 3.11 -14.41
CA LEU A 60 -5.71 3.95 -13.71
C LEU A 60 -6.11 4.25 -12.26
N GLN A 61 -7.39 4.41 -11.96
CA GLN A 61 -7.87 4.59 -10.60
C GLN A 61 -7.69 3.31 -9.79
N VAL A 62 -8.05 2.15 -10.35
CA VAL A 62 -7.84 0.85 -9.72
C VAL A 62 -6.35 0.56 -9.54
N ALA A 63 -5.51 0.85 -10.54
CA ALA A 63 -4.06 0.68 -10.43
C ALA A 63 -3.43 1.57 -9.36
N ARG A 64 -3.97 2.78 -9.13
CA ARG A 64 -3.50 3.68 -8.06
C ARG A 64 -4.01 3.30 -6.68
N VAL A 65 -5.28 2.92 -6.56
CA VAL A 65 -5.88 2.49 -5.29
C VAL A 65 -5.31 1.15 -4.85
N ASN A 66 -5.03 0.27 -5.81
CA ASN A 66 -4.43 -1.03 -5.57
C ASN A 66 -2.90 -1.03 -5.71
N GLN A 67 -2.21 0.06 -5.35
CA GLN A 67 -0.73 0.04 -5.25
C GLN A 67 -0.21 -0.93 -4.16
N GLY A 68 -1.09 -1.69 -3.50
CA GLY A 68 -0.79 -2.89 -2.71
C GLY A 68 -1.02 -4.24 -3.43
N LEU A 69 -1.55 -4.27 -4.66
CA LEU A 69 -1.49 -5.44 -5.54
C LEU A 69 -0.08 -5.47 -6.14
N ASP A 70 0.80 -6.26 -5.51
CA ASP A 70 2.16 -6.57 -5.95
C ASP A 70 2.13 -7.31 -7.29
N LEU A 71 1.84 -6.56 -8.36
CA LEU A 71 2.19 -6.95 -9.73
C LEU A 71 3.67 -6.66 -9.87
N SER A 72 4.48 -7.57 -9.33
CA SER A 72 5.93 -7.54 -9.43
C SER A 72 6.34 -7.66 -10.90
N LEU A 73 6.29 -6.55 -11.63
CA LEU A 73 6.97 -6.37 -12.91
C LEU A 73 8.42 -6.02 -12.59
N PRO A 74 9.40 -6.91 -12.81
CA PRO A 74 10.81 -6.57 -12.60
C PRO A 74 11.19 -5.45 -13.58
N GLY A 75 11.40 -4.23 -13.07
CA GLY A 75 12.01 -3.15 -13.86
C GLY A 75 11.25 -1.83 -14.03
N LEU A 76 10.11 -1.60 -13.38
CA LEU A 76 9.44 -0.29 -13.40
C LEU A 76 9.24 0.28 -11.99
N GLY A 77 10.11 1.21 -11.60
CA GLY A 77 9.72 2.35 -10.78
C GLY A 77 10.03 2.36 -9.29
N MET A 78 10.70 1.34 -8.72
CA MET A 78 11.09 1.40 -7.31
C MET A 78 12.60 1.22 -7.18
N PRO A 79 13.31 2.13 -6.53
CA PRO A 79 14.73 1.96 -6.31
C PRO A 79 14.93 0.75 -5.38
N VAL A 80 15.79 -0.17 -5.81
CA VAL A 80 15.89 -1.50 -5.20
C VAL A 80 16.60 -1.39 -3.86
N GLN A 81 15.95 -1.84 -2.78
CA GLN A 81 16.63 -2.09 -1.51
C GLN A 81 17.76 -3.10 -1.75
N GLU A 82 18.99 -2.67 -1.46
CA GLU A 82 20.20 -3.44 -1.71
C GLU A 82 20.85 -3.83 -0.39
N VAL A 83 21.32 -5.08 -0.30
CA VAL A 83 22.15 -5.54 0.81
C VAL A 83 23.60 -5.48 0.34
N SER A 84 24.37 -4.52 0.87
CA SER A 84 25.77 -4.33 0.52
C SER A 84 26.64 -4.74 1.70
N GLY A 85 27.21 -5.96 1.63
CA GLY A 85 28.00 -6.52 2.72
C GLY A 85 27.19 -6.66 4.01
N THR A 86 27.58 -5.92 5.05
CA THR A 86 26.96 -5.96 6.39
C THR A 86 25.88 -4.91 6.60
N GLU A 87 25.55 -4.07 5.61
CA GLU A 87 24.53 -3.02 5.74
C GLU A 87 23.37 -3.23 4.75
N THR A 88 22.17 -2.81 5.13
CA THR A 88 21.02 -2.73 4.24
C THR A 88 20.82 -1.27 3.82
N ARG A 89 20.80 -1.02 2.51
CA ARG A 89 20.64 0.31 1.91
C ARG A 89 19.27 0.42 1.27
N VAL A 90 18.52 1.44 1.66
CA VAL A 90 17.14 1.69 1.27
C VAL A 90 17.10 3.07 0.61
N PRO A 91 17.04 3.12 -0.72
CA PRO A 91 16.89 4.39 -1.42
C PRO A 91 15.54 5.03 -1.10
N MET A 92 15.52 6.37 -1.08
CA MET A 92 14.30 7.16 -0.92
C MET A 92 13.39 6.92 -2.11
N ASP A 93 12.10 6.80 -1.82
CA ASP A 93 11.07 6.66 -2.85
C ASP A 93 10.75 8.04 -3.47
N GLU A 94 10.04 8.06 -4.60
CA GLU A 94 9.65 9.28 -5.32
C GLU A 94 8.76 10.20 -4.48
N ASP A 95 8.07 9.65 -3.47
CA ASP A 95 7.24 10.39 -2.53
C ASP A 95 8.04 11.10 -1.41
N GLY A 96 9.37 10.95 -1.40
CA GLY A 96 10.26 11.56 -0.40
C GLY A 96 10.37 10.78 0.91
N HIS A 97 9.77 9.60 1.02
CA HIS A 97 9.82 8.76 2.21
C HIS A 97 10.71 7.53 2.01
N PHE A 98 11.18 6.97 3.12
CA PHE A 98 11.88 5.69 3.11
C PHE A 98 10.90 4.57 3.35
N TRP A 99 10.79 3.70 2.36
CA TRP A 99 9.95 2.51 2.42
C TRP A 99 10.78 1.25 2.41
N ILE A 100 10.60 0.45 3.45
CA ILE A 100 11.35 -0.78 3.65
C ILE A 100 10.47 -1.96 3.31
N ARG A 101 10.99 -2.90 2.52
CA ARG A 101 10.42 -4.25 2.44
C ARG A 101 10.97 -5.09 3.58
N ALA A 102 10.07 -5.57 4.42
CA ALA A 102 10.36 -6.43 5.55
C ALA A 102 9.64 -7.77 5.41
N ARG A 103 10.10 -8.78 6.15
CA ARG A 103 9.33 -9.99 6.43
C ARG A 103 9.00 -10.02 7.91
N VAL A 104 7.72 -10.03 8.25
CA VAL A 104 7.23 -10.18 9.62
C VAL A 104 6.74 -11.61 9.79
N ASN A 105 7.39 -12.38 10.64
CA ASN A 105 7.14 -13.81 10.82
C ASN A 105 7.10 -14.59 9.47
N GLY A 106 7.88 -14.14 8.48
CA GLY A 106 7.92 -14.71 7.13
C GLY A 106 6.97 -14.06 6.11
N VAL A 107 5.99 -13.27 6.55
CA VAL A 107 5.04 -12.57 5.67
C VAL A 107 5.67 -11.29 5.14
N PRO A 108 5.81 -11.13 3.80
CA PRO A 108 6.35 -9.92 3.20
C PRO A 108 5.39 -8.75 3.41
N HIS A 109 5.92 -7.62 3.86
CA HIS A 109 5.13 -6.40 4.03
C HIS A 109 6.01 -5.15 3.90
N ARG A 110 5.39 -4.04 3.49
CA ARG A 110 6.09 -2.76 3.30
C ARG A 110 5.86 -1.86 4.50
N PHE A 111 6.93 -1.23 4.98
CA PHE A 111 6.91 -0.35 6.14
C PHE A 111 7.40 1.04 5.77
N LEU A 112 6.66 2.06 6.21
CA LEU A 112 7.15 3.43 6.24
C LEU A 112 8.11 3.59 7.42
N VAL A 113 9.29 4.16 7.20
CA VAL A 113 10.19 4.51 8.30
C VAL A 113 9.75 5.83 8.92
N ASP A 114 9.43 5.82 10.21
CA ASP A 114 9.01 7.01 10.94
C ASP A 114 9.81 7.17 12.24
N THR A 115 10.74 8.12 12.23
CA THR A 115 11.55 8.46 13.41
C THR A 115 10.76 9.19 14.50
N GLY A 116 9.57 9.70 14.18
CA GLY A 116 8.63 10.30 15.13
C GLY A 116 7.77 9.26 15.86
N ALA A 117 7.70 8.03 15.35
CA ALA A 117 6.97 6.94 15.99
C ALA A 117 7.83 6.24 17.04
N THR A 118 7.41 6.28 18.31
CA THR A 118 8.09 5.54 19.38
C THR A 118 7.98 4.02 19.19
N LEU A 119 6.81 3.54 18.74
CA LEU A 119 6.51 2.12 18.54
C LEU A 119 6.24 1.83 17.06
N THR A 120 6.66 0.65 16.63
CA THR A 120 6.28 0.07 15.34
C THR A 120 4.78 -0.22 15.34
N ALA A 121 4.08 0.27 14.32
CA ALA A 121 2.65 0.06 14.13
C ALA A 121 2.41 -0.83 12.92
N ILE A 122 1.50 -1.80 13.06
CA ILE A 122 1.12 -2.70 11.97
C ILE A 122 -0.37 -2.61 11.71
N ASP A 123 -0.74 -2.79 10.45
CA ASP A 123 -2.14 -2.87 10.08
C ASP A 123 -2.76 -4.20 10.56
N PRO A 124 -4.09 -4.25 10.77
CA PRO A 124 -4.76 -5.46 11.25
C PRO A 124 -4.65 -6.67 10.31
N GLY A 125 -4.54 -6.44 9.00
CA GLY A 125 -4.37 -7.51 8.01
C GLY A 125 -3.03 -8.20 8.16
N LEU A 126 -1.93 -7.43 8.24
CA LEU A 126 -0.61 -7.98 8.54
C LEU A 126 -0.58 -8.70 9.87
N ALA A 127 -1.20 -8.13 10.91
CA ALA A 127 -1.23 -8.77 12.24
C ALA A 127 -1.87 -10.16 12.19
N ALA A 128 -2.96 -10.31 11.43
CA ALA A 128 -3.64 -11.58 11.25
C ALA A 128 -2.80 -12.57 10.41
N GLU A 129 -2.27 -12.11 9.28
CA GLU A 129 -1.51 -12.96 8.34
C GLU A 129 -0.18 -13.44 8.94
N ALA A 130 0.53 -12.55 9.63
CA ALA A 130 1.80 -12.86 10.27
C ALA A 130 1.64 -13.59 11.62
N GLY A 131 0.41 -13.79 12.10
CA GLY A 131 0.16 -14.42 13.40
C GLY A 131 0.77 -13.64 14.57
N ALA A 132 0.62 -12.32 14.58
CA ALA A 132 1.14 -11.47 15.64
C ALA A 132 0.52 -11.86 17.00
N VAL A 133 1.33 -11.93 18.05
CA VAL A 133 0.87 -12.34 19.38
C VAL A 133 0.22 -11.15 20.06
N VAL A 134 -1.11 -11.10 20.03
CA VAL A 134 -1.90 -10.05 20.69
C VAL A 134 -1.84 -10.21 22.21
N GLN A 135 -1.53 -9.12 22.91
CA GLN A 135 -1.48 -9.10 24.36
C GLN A 135 -2.88 -8.86 24.96
N SER A 136 -3.78 -9.82 24.79
CA SER A 136 -5.23 -9.69 25.09
C SER A 136 -5.59 -9.36 26.54
N MET A 137 -4.68 -9.60 27.50
CA MET A 137 -4.88 -9.24 28.91
C MET A 137 -4.52 -7.78 29.24
N ARG A 138 -3.99 -7.01 28.28
CA ARG A 138 -3.65 -5.60 28.47
C ARG A 138 -4.71 -4.69 27.88
N GLN A 139 -4.99 -3.58 28.54
CA GLN A 139 -5.86 -2.56 27.98
C GLN A 139 -5.26 -1.99 26.68
N PRO A 140 -6.09 -1.63 25.69
CA PRO A 140 -5.64 -0.93 24.50
C PRO A 140 -4.84 0.33 24.87
N VAL A 141 -3.75 0.56 24.15
CA VAL A 141 -2.97 1.79 24.28
C VAL A 141 -3.58 2.87 23.42
N LEU A 142 -3.57 4.11 23.92
CA LEU A 142 -4.03 5.27 23.17
C LEU A 142 -2.86 5.84 22.36
N LEU A 143 -2.90 5.68 21.03
CA LEU A 143 -1.93 6.26 20.12
C LEU A 143 -2.37 7.66 19.74
N ARG A 144 -1.49 8.65 19.94
CA ARG A 144 -1.71 10.01 19.43
C ARG A 144 -1.21 10.09 18.00
N THR A 145 -2.13 10.19 17.05
CA THR A 145 -1.84 10.36 15.62
C THR A 145 -2.17 11.79 15.19
N ALA A 146 -1.81 12.14 13.95
CA ALA A 146 -2.18 13.43 13.36
C ALA A 146 -3.72 13.61 13.29
N ASN A 147 -4.46 12.51 13.15
CA ASN A 147 -5.94 12.51 13.08
C ASN A 147 -6.61 12.40 14.45
N GLY A 148 -5.84 12.53 15.54
CA GLY A 148 -6.33 12.40 16.91
C GLY A 148 -5.89 11.10 17.58
N THR A 149 -6.53 10.79 18.70
CA THR A 149 -6.16 9.63 19.53
C THR A 149 -6.96 8.40 19.11
N VAL A 150 -6.27 7.32 18.77
CA VAL A 150 -6.89 6.04 18.40
C VAL A 150 -6.51 4.93 19.38
N PRO A 151 -7.43 4.05 19.78
CA PRO A 151 -7.09 2.87 20.56
C PRO A 151 -6.38 1.84 19.67
N ALA A 152 -5.26 1.31 20.14
CA ALA A 152 -4.48 0.28 19.47
C ALA A 152 -4.19 -0.89 20.42
N GLN A 153 -4.12 -2.09 19.86
CA GLN A 153 -3.83 -3.30 20.63
C GLN A 153 -2.33 -3.54 20.68
N LEU A 154 -1.79 -3.89 21.85
CA LEU A 154 -0.39 -4.29 21.96
C LEU A 154 -0.21 -5.70 21.37
N ALA A 155 0.86 -5.87 20.62
CA ALA A 155 1.26 -7.15 20.06
C ALA A 155 2.78 -7.32 20.08
N THR A 156 3.23 -8.55 19.91
CA THR A 156 4.65 -8.86 19.74
C THR A 156 4.86 -9.59 18.41
N LEU A 157 5.87 -9.15 17.67
CA LEU A 157 6.33 -9.75 16.42
C LEU A 157 7.56 -10.60 16.71
N HIS A 158 7.48 -11.90 16.47
CA HIS A 158 8.56 -12.83 16.80
C HIS A 158 9.81 -12.60 15.97
N GLU A 159 9.63 -12.31 14.68
CA GLU A 159 10.73 -12.06 13.77
C GLU A 159 10.36 -10.94 12.79
N VAL A 160 11.18 -9.89 12.74
CA VAL A 160 11.14 -8.85 11.71
C VAL A 160 12.48 -8.84 11.00
N ARG A 161 12.48 -9.21 9.72
CA ARG A 161 13.68 -9.29 8.88
C ARG A 161 13.66 -8.24 7.79
N ILE A 162 14.76 -7.50 7.66
CA ILE A 162 14.94 -6.42 6.69
C ILE A 162 16.33 -6.58 6.08
N GLY A 163 16.43 -7.10 4.85
CA GLY A 163 17.73 -7.44 4.27
C GLY A 163 18.54 -8.36 5.19
N ASN A 164 19.69 -7.87 5.66
CA ASN A 164 20.57 -8.55 6.62
C ASN A 164 20.30 -8.20 8.10
N VAL A 165 19.30 -7.38 8.38
CA VAL A 165 18.85 -7.02 9.73
C VAL A 165 17.80 -8.01 10.22
N LEU A 166 17.96 -8.47 11.46
CA LEU A 166 17.00 -9.32 12.14
C LEU A 166 16.67 -8.78 13.52
N ALA A 167 15.40 -8.42 13.75
CA ALA A 167 14.88 -8.11 15.08
C ALA A 167 13.98 -9.25 15.55
N ARG A 168 14.23 -9.77 16.75
CA ARG A 168 13.36 -10.76 17.41
C ARG A 168 12.55 -10.11 18.51
N ASP A 169 11.34 -10.60 18.73
CA ASP A 169 10.44 -10.16 19.80
C ASP A 169 10.33 -8.63 19.84
N LEU A 170 9.90 -8.07 18.71
CA LEU A 170 9.66 -6.65 18.55
C LEU A 170 8.25 -6.32 19.05
N ASP A 171 8.16 -5.43 20.03
CA ASP A 171 6.88 -4.89 20.45
C ASP A 171 6.27 -4.05 19.33
N ALA A 172 4.98 -4.19 19.12
CA ALA A 172 4.24 -3.47 18.12
C ALA A 172 2.84 -3.10 18.63
N VAL A 173 2.21 -2.20 17.90
CA VAL A 173 0.80 -1.85 18.08
C VAL A 173 0.02 -2.19 16.82
N ILE A 174 -1.14 -2.80 17.00
CA ILE A 174 -2.10 -3.03 15.92
C ILE A 174 -3.08 -1.86 15.96
N ALA A 175 -3.00 -0.99 14.96
CA ALA A 175 -3.78 0.24 14.91
C ALA A 175 -4.83 0.16 13.78
N PRO A 176 -6.11 0.41 14.08
CA PRO A 176 -7.16 0.40 13.06
C PRO A 176 -7.00 1.59 12.10
N GLY A 177 -7.45 1.42 10.85
CA GLY A 177 -7.42 2.49 9.84
C GLY A 177 -6.04 2.73 9.20
N MET A 178 -5.07 1.83 9.41
CA MET A 178 -3.73 1.87 8.78
C MET A 178 -3.62 0.87 7.61
N GLU A 179 -4.73 0.55 6.94
CA GLU A 179 -4.79 -0.47 5.89
C GLU A 179 -3.67 -0.29 4.84
N GLY A 180 -2.78 -1.27 4.74
CA GLY A 180 -1.63 -1.26 3.82
C GLY A 180 -0.50 -0.28 4.16
N THR A 181 -0.51 0.36 5.33
CA THR A 181 0.44 1.41 5.72
C THR A 181 1.06 1.13 7.10
N SER A 182 1.80 0.03 7.24
CA SER A 182 2.54 -0.26 8.47
C SER A 182 3.73 0.71 8.64
N VAL A 183 4.07 1.02 9.88
CA VAL A 183 5.10 2.01 10.25
C VAL A 183 6.16 1.36 11.12
N LEU A 184 7.42 1.57 10.77
CA LEU A 184 8.58 1.11 11.52
C LEU A 184 9.15 2.25 12.37
N GLY A 185 9.03 2.08 13.69
CA GLY A 185 9.34 3.12 14.65
C GLY A 185 10.72 3.01 15.28
N MET A 186 11.00 3.92 16.21
CA MET A 186 12.24 4.03 16.97
C MET A 186 12.54 2.80 17.84
N ASN A 187 11.53 2.03 18.26
CA ASN A 187 11.76 0.79 19.01
C ASN A 187 12.43 -0.32 18.17
N PHE A 188 12.35 -0.24 16.84
CA PHE A 188 13.14 -1.07 15.94
C PHE A 188 14.48 -0.40 15.66
N LEU A 189 14.47 0.88 15.24
CA LEU A 189 15.69 1.58 14.79
C LEU A 189 16.76 1.66 15.90
N SER A 190 16.35 1.75 17.17
CA SER A 190 17.26 1.76 18.32
C SER A 190 17.92 0.41 18.62
N ARG A 191 17.45 -0.69 18.00
CA ARG A 191 18.08 -2.03 18.11
C ARG A 191 19.19 -2.26 17.09
N LEU A 192 19.38 -1.32 16.16
CA LEU A 192 20.45 -1.37 15.17
C LEU A 192 21.77 -0.89 15.79
N ALA A 193 22.89 -1.38 15.29
CA ALA A 193 24.21 -0.84 15.65
C ALA A 193 24.34 0.62 15.23
N SER A 194 23.82 0.95 14.05
CA SER A 194 23.55 2.33 13.64
C SER A 194 22.51 2.37 12.55
N TRP A 195 21.88 3.53 12.40
CA TRP A 195 21.13 3.89 11.21
C TRP A 195 21.44 5.33 10.86
N ARG A 196 21.46 5.65 9.57
CA ARG A 196 21.80 6.98 9.08
C ARG A 196 21.20 7.22 7.70
N VAL A 197 21.05 8.48 7.36
CA VAL A 197 20.65 8.89 6.01
C VAL A 197 21.86 9.56 5.35
N GLU A 198 22.29 9.03 4.21
CA GLU A 198 23.35 9.59 3.38
C GLU A 198 22.74 9.96 2.02
N GLY A 199 22.63 11.26 1.75
CA GLY A 199 21.92 11.76 0.57
C GLY A 199 20.46 11.31 0.57
N GLN A 200 20.06 10.54 -0.45
CA GLN A 200 18.72 9.95 -0.58
C GLN A 200 18.72 8.45 -0.27
N THR A 201 19.58 7.99 0.64
CA THR A 201 19.66 6.57 1.01
C THR A 201 19.68 6.42 2.53
N LEU A 202 18.71 5.66 3.04
CA LEU A 202 18.70 5.17 4.41
C LEU A 202 19.61 3.94 4.50
N ILE A 203 20.51 3.94 5.47
CA ILE A 203 21.46 2.86 5.71
C ILE A 203 21.19 2.28 7.09
N LEU A 204 21.00 0.96 7.14
CA LEU A 204 20.72 0.20 8.35
C LEU A 204 21.87 -0.76 8.62
N VAL A 205 22.43 -0.66 9.82
CA VAL A 205 23.57 -1.48 10.25
C VAL A 205 23.15 -2.36 11.42
N PRO A 206 23.04 -3.68 11.25
CA PRO A 206 22.75 -4.59 12.35
C PRO A 206 23.98 -4.79 13.26
N HIS A 207 23.75 -5.12 14.54
CA HIS A 207 24.83 -5.60 15.43
C HIS A 207 25.37 -6.96 14.98
N HIS A 208 24.49 -7.82 14.45
CA HIS A 208 24.79 -9.16 14.00
C HIS A 208 24.16 -9.36 12.62
N PRO A 209 24.87 -9.04 11.52
CA PRO A 209 24.34 -9.23 10.17
C PRO A 209 24.00 -10.70 9.95
N GLN A 210 22.84 -10.95 9.35
CA GLN A 210 22.41 -12.26 8.89
C GLN A 210 22.52 -12.30 7.37
N GLU A 211 23.03 -13.39 6.80
CA GLU A 211 23.09 -13.52 5.34
C GLU A 211 21.69 -13.38 4.74
N ALA A 212 21.62 -12.64 3.63
CA ALA A 212 20.40 -12.39 2.90
C ALA A 212 20.00 -13.63 2.09
N GLY A 213 19.63 -14.71 2.79
CA GLY A 213 19.07 -15.91 2.20
C GLY A 213 19.76 -17.18 2.62
N ASP A 214 19.21 -17.87 3.62
CA ASP A 214 19.49 -19.29 3.79
C ASP A 214 18.26 -20.03 4.36
N ARG A 215 17.33 -20.37 3.45
CA ARG A 215 16.28 -21.42 3.59
C ARG A 215 15.75 -21.90 2.22
N ALA A 216 16.61 -21.95 1.20
CA ALA A 216 16.26 -22.60 -0.08
C ALA A 216 16.93 -23.98 -0.26
N SER A 217 17.61 -24.51 0.75
CA SER A 217 18.22 -25.85 0.71
C SER A 217 17.97 -26.63 2.00
N ASN A 218 16.75 -27.17 2.15
CA ASN A 218 16.59 -28.42 2.89
C ASN A 218 15.36 -29.19 2.38
N PRO A 219 15.51 -30.14 1.44
CA PRO A 219 14.57 -31.23 1.32
C PRO A 219 14.93 -32.29 2.38
N ALA A 220 14.01 -32.52 3.32
CA ALA A 220 13.95 -33.75 4.10
C ALA A 220 12.62 -34.45 3.80
#